data_AF-A0A818NZU6-F1
#
_entry.id   AF-A0A818NZU6-F1
#
_cell.length_a   1.000
_cell.length_b   1.000
_cell.length_c   1.000
_cell.angle_alpha   90.00
_cell.angle_beta   90.00
_cell.angle_gamma   90.00
#
_symmetry.space_group_name_H-M   'P 1'
#
loop_
_entity.id
_entity.type
_entity.pdbx_description
1 polymer ?
#
loop_
_entity_poly.entity_id
_entity_poly.type
_entity_poly.pdbx_seq_one_letter_code
_entity_poly.pdbx_strand_id
1 'polypeptide(L)'
;MILLQQKAQLASRIQLELSSGGNIRFEAGDVNDVWFNAAKDLLLSRFCSSIYSRYHITGIKIHRITRLFNRPKKLQFDHSLDFILDEDDDPIKTKSIQSKLEYLFYCIQPLRRQQNDHMYQFTTIESISEHGFPNAEIYKVFFLIFR
;
A
#
# COMPACT_ATOMS: atom_id res chain seq x y z
N MET A 1 -15.69 -20.55 -2.22
CA MET A 1 -15.06 -19.58 -3.14
C MET A 1 -14.00 -18.72 -2.44
N ILE A 2 -14.30 -18.08 -1.30
CA ILE A 2 -13.37 -17.20 -0.55
C ILE A 2 -12.06 -17.93 -0.14
N LEU A 3 -12.15 -19.16 0.38
CA LEU A 3 -10.98 -19.92 0.83
C LEU A 3 -10.00 -20.25 -0.31
N LEU A 4 -10.51 -20.54 -1.51
CA LEU A 4 -9.70 -20.86 -2.68
C LEU A 4 -8.93 -19.62 -3.16
N GLN A 5 -9.59 -18.46 -3.15
CA GLN A 5 -8.97 -17.18 -3.48
C GLN A 5 -7.89 -16.79 -2.47
N GLN A 6 -8.12 -17.03 -1.18
CA GLN A 6 -7.10 -16.82 -0.14
C GLN A 6 -5.88 -17.72 -0.34
N LYS A 7 -6.08 -19.00 -0.71
CA LYS A 7 -4.98 -19.93 -1.01
C LYS A 7 -4.18 -19.48 -2.23
N ALA A 8 -4.84 -19.07 -3.31
CA ALA A 8 -4.18 -18.57 -4.51
C ALA A 8 -3.33 -17.31 -4.21
N GLN A 9 -3.87 -16.38 -3.42
CA GLN A 9 -3.14 -15.17 -2.98
C GLN A 9 -1.95 -15.48 -2.06
N LEU A 10 -2.02 -16.57 -1.28
CA LEU A 10 -0.89 -16.98 -0.47
C LEU A 10 0.22 -17.58 -1.35
N ALA A 11 -0.16 -18.41 -2.33
CA ALA A 11 0.78 -19.01 -3.27
C ALA A 11 1.51 -17.95 -4.10
N SER A 12 0.79 -16.93 -4.61
CA SER A 12 1.40 -15.82 -5.37
C SER A 12 2.40 -15.02 -4.53
N ARG A 13 2.09 -14.76 -3.26
CA ARG A 13 3.01 -14.07 -2.34
C ARG A 13 4.28 -14.87 -2.10
N ILE A 14 4.16 -16.16 -1.80
CA ILE A 14 5.32 -17.04 -1.58
C ILE A 14 6.19 -17.08 -2.84
N GLN A 15 5.57 -17.17 -4.01
CA GLN A 15 6.30 -17.15 -5.28
C GLN A 15 7.07 -15.84 -5.46
N LEU A 16 6.48 -14.69 -5.10
CA LEU A 16 7.14 -13.37 -5.19
C LEU A 16 8.28 -13.21 -4.16
N GLU A 17 8.11 -13.70 -2.95
CA GLU A 17 9.19 -13.69 -1.94
C GLU A 17 10.39 -14.51 -2.42
N LEU A 18 10.12 -15.70 -2.98
CA LEU A 18 11.14 -16.60 -3.51
C LEU A 18 11.84 -16.01 -4.74
N SER A 19 11.07 -15.49 -5.71
CA SER A 19 11.63 -14.92 -6.94
C SER A 19 12.46 -13.67 -6.68
N SER A 20 12.08 -12.86 -5.69
CA SER A 20 12.84 -11.66 -5.28
C SER A 20 14.05 -11.96 -4.41
N GLY A 21 14.29 -13.23 -4.03
CA GLY A 21 15.36 -13.62 -3.11
C GLY A 21 15.19 -13.06 -1.70
N GLY A 22 13.95 -12.82 -1.26
CA GLY A 22 13.63 -12.22 0.05
C GLY A 22 13.78 -10.69 0.10
N ASN A 23 13.98 -10.02 -1.03
CA ASN A 23 13.95 -8.56 -1.12
C ASN A 23 12.53 -7.99 -0.98
N ILE A 24 11.53 -8.76 -1.43
CA ILE A 24 10.11 -8.51 -1.18
C ILE A 24 9.65 -9.54 -0.14
N ARG A 25 8.99 -9.08 0.93
CA ARG A 25 8.46 -9.94 2.00
C ARG A 25 7.11 -9.45 2.50
N PHE A 26 6.27 -10.39 2.91
CA PHE A 26 4.98 -10.15 3.51
C PHE A 26 4.95 -10.66 4.95
N GLU A 27 4.80 -9.76 5.92
CA GLU A 27 4.67 -10.10 7.33
C GLU A 27 3.20 -10.00 7.75
N ALA A 28 2.63 -11.11 8.22
CA ALA A 28 1.30 -11.09 8.82
C ALA A 28 1.38 -10.44 10.20
N GLY A 29 0.54 -9.44 10.43
CA GLY A 29 0.54 -8.73 11.71
C GLY A 29 -0.29 -9.43 12.78
N ASP A 30 0.16 -9.26 14.00
CA ASP A 30 -0.46 -9.73 15.22
C ASP A 30 -1.01 -8.56 16.06
N VAL A 31 -1.99 -8.83 16.92
CA VAL A 31 -2.59 -7.79 17.79
C VAL A 31 -1.56 -7.24 18.81
N ASN A 32 -0.50 -7.99 19.10
CA ASN A 32 0.59 -7.53 19.95
C ASN A 32 1.56 -6.58 19.24
N ASP A 33 1.50 -6.48 17.90
CA ASP A 33 2.39 -5.61 17.15
C ASP A 33 1.95 -4.14 17.24
N VAL A 34 2.89 -3.26 17.61
CA VAL A 34 2.64 -1.82 17.65
C VAL A 34 2.23 -1.28 16.27
N TRP A 35 2.89 -1.75 15.21
CA TRP A 35 2.60 -1.32 13.84
C TRP A 35 1.22 -1.82 13.35
N PHE A 36 0.77 -2.98 13.83
CA PHE A 36 -0.54 -3.53 13.51
C PHE A 36 -1.63 -2.63 14.08
N ASN A 37 -1.53 -2.28 15.36
CA ASN A 37 -2.50 -1.42 16.03
C ASN A 37 -2.51 -0.01 15.42
N ALA A 38 -1.33 0.56 15.14
CA ALA A 38 -1.24 1.86 14.46
C ALA A 38 -1.93 1.86 13.09
N ALA A 39 -1.72 0.82 12.27
CA ALA A 39 -2.37 0.69 10.97
C ALA A 39 -3.89 0.47 11.10
N LYS A 40 -4.33 -0.34 12.06
CA LYS A 40 -5.74 -0.57 12.38
C LYS A 40 -6.43 0.74 12.78
N ASP A 41 -5.84 1.49 13.71
CA ASP A 41 -6.43 2.72 14.23
C ASP A 41 -6.48 3.80 13.16
N LEU A 42 -5.43 3.90 12.32
CA LEU A 42 -5.43 4.80 11.17
C LEU A 42 -6.60 4.49 10.22
N LEU A 43 -6.83 3.22 9.88
CA LEU A 43 -7.95 2.82 9.01
C LEU A 43 -9.31 3.19 9.64
N LEU A 44 -9.49 2.86 10.91
CA LEU A 44 -10.74 3.12 11.62
C LEU A 44 -11.01 4.62 11.79
N SER A 45 -9.98 5.44 12.02
CA SER A 45 -10.11 6.90 12.15
C SER A 45 -10.64 7.59 10.88
N ARG A 46 -10.47 6.96 9.71
CA ARG A 46 -10.94 7.49 8.43
C ARG A 46 -12.32 6.96 8.03
N PHE A 47 -12.85 5.98 8.76
CA PHE A 47 -14.19 5.48 8.52
C PHE A 47 -15.24 6.47 9.04
N CYS A 48 -16.15 6.88 8.16
CA CYS A 48 -17.23 7.81 8.48
C CYS A 48 -18.59 7.13 8.29
N SER A 49 -19.19 6.66 9.38
CA SER A 49 -20.45 5.90 9.33
C SER A 49 -21.59 6.68 8.65
N SER A 50 -21.62 8.02 8.77
CA SER A 50 -22.65 8.86 8.15
C SER A 50 -22.61 8.77 6.62
N ILE A 51 -21.42 8.79 6.00
CA ILE A 51 -21.23 8.68 4.55
C ILE A 51 -21.66 7.30 4.04
N TYR A 52 -21.38 6.24 4.81
CA TYR A 52 -21.65 4.86 4.41
C TYR A 52 -23.02 4.33 4.86
N SER A 53 -23.76 5.09 5.67
CA SER A 53 -25.10 4.74 6.16
C SER A 53 -26.09 4.41 5.05
N ARG A 54 -26.04 5.13 3.91
CA ARG A 54 -26.86 4.88 2.71
C ARG A 54 -26.66 3.49 2.10
N TYR A 55 -25.55 2.83 2.42
CA TYR A 55 -25.22 1.47 2.00
C TYR A 55 -25.43 0.43 3.12
N HIS A 56 -26.05 0.83 4.24
CA HIS A 56 -26.24 -0.01 5.43
C HIS A 56 -24.92 -0.53 6.03
N ILE A 57 -23.82 0.18 5.80
CA ILE A 57 -22.50 -0.16 6.35
C ILE A 57 -22.33 0.62 7.66
N THR A 58 -22.25 -0.12 8.77
CA THR A 58 -22.15 0.46 10.12
C THR A 58 -20.73 0.49 10.66
N GLY A 59 -19.80 -0.26 10.06
CA GLY A 59 -18.41 -0.35 10.51
C GLY A 59 -17.53 -1.19 9.60
N ILE A 60 -16.25 -1.25 9.95
CA ILE A 60 -15.24 -2.07 9.26
C ILE A 60 -14.73 -3.14 10.23
N LYS A 61 -14.78 -4.40 9.81
CA LYS A 61 -14.11 -5.51 10.50
C LYS A 61 -12.82 -5.85 9.77
N ILE A 62 -11.69 -5.63 10.43
CA ILE A 62 -10.38 -6.00 9.89
C ILE A 62 -10.12 -7.47 10.21
N HIS A 63 -9.91 -8.28 9.17
CA HIS A 63 -9.59 -9.70 9.33
C HIS A 63 -8.09 -9.97 9.39
N ARG A 64 -7.30 -9.21 8.63
CA ARG A 64 -5.84 -9.36 8.53
C ARG A 64 -5.21 -8.05 8.09
N ILE A 65 -4.06 -7.74 8.67
CA ILE A 65 -3.15 -6.70 8.19
C ILE A 65 -1.85 -7.42 7.80
N THR A 66 -1.29 -7.06 6.65
CA THR A 66 -0.01 -7.61 6.18
C THR A 66 0.91 -6.44 5.88
N ARG A 67 2.09 -6.41 6.50
CA ARG A 67 3.13 -5.44 6.20
C ARG A 67 3.96 -5.95 5.03
N LEU A 68 4.17 -5.10 4.05
CA LEU A 68 5.05 -5.37 2.92
C LEU A 68 6.42 -4.76 3.21
N PHE A 69 7.47 -5.54 3.02
CA PHE A 69 8.84 -5.06 2.95
C PHE A 69 9.28 -5.16 1.51
N ASN A 70 9.79 -4.08 0.94
CA ASN A 70 10.41 -4.09 -0.37
C ASN A 70 11.69 -3.25 -0.27
N ARG A 71 12.84 -3.93 -0.13
CA ARG A 71 14.12 -3.22 0.07
C ARG A 71 14.51 -2.38 -1.15
N PRO A 72 14.43 -2.89 -2.40
CA PRO A 72 14.74 -2.08 -3.57
C PRO A 72 13.87 -0.83 -3.71
N LYS A 73 12.55 -0.95 -3.51
CA LYS A 73 11.64 0.21 -3.63
C LYS A 73 11.78 1.19 -2.49
N LYS A 74 12.06 0.71 -1.27
CA LYS A 74 12.41 1.57 -0.15
C LYS A 74 13.67 2.37 -0.47
N LEU A 75 14.73 1.71 -0.97
CA LEU A 75 15.97 2.39 -1.34
C LEU A 75 15.74 3.42 -2.47
N GLN A 76 14.94 3.08 -3.49
CA GLN A 76 14.56 4.04 -4.55
C GLN A 76 13.77 5.23 -4.00
N PHE A 77 12.85 5.00 -3.05
CA PHE A 77 12.10 6.05 -2.40
C PHE A 77 13.00 6.97 -1.57
N ASP A 78 13.87 6.39 -0.76
CA ASP A 78 14.80 7.13 0.09
C ASP A 78 15.74 7.99 -0.78
N HIS A 79 16.29 7.46 -1.88
CA HIS A 79 17.10 8.24 -2.83
C HIS A 79 16.33 9.38 -3.51
N SER A 80 15.09 9.14 -3.95
CA SER A 80 14.27 10.20 -4.54
C SER A 80 13.91 11.27 -3.52
N LEU A 81 13.69 10.88 -2.26
CA LEU A 81 13.43 11.81 -1.17
C LEU A 81 14.66 12.66 -0.87
N ASP A 82 15.84 12.04 -0.78
CA ASP A 82 17.10 12.74 -0.57
C ASP A 82 17.37 13.73 -1.70
N PHE A 83 17.16 13.33 -2.95
CA PHE A 83 17.29 14.22 -4.11
C PHE A 83 16.37 15.46 -4.01
N ILE A 84 15.09 15.26 -3.65
CA ILE A 84 14.13 16.36 -3.46
C ILE A 84 14.54 17.27 -2.29
N LEU A 85 15.14 16.71 -1.25
CA LEU A 85 15.61 17.46 -0.09
C LEU A 85 16.91 18.23 -0.38
N ASP A 86 17.81 17.68 -1.18
CA ASP A 86 19.11 18.27 -1.55
C ASP A 86 18.96 19.38 -2.60
N GLU A 87 17.94 19.32 -3.49
CA GLU A 87 17.63 20.42 -4.43
C GLU A 87 17.09 21.68 -3.73
N ASP A 88 16.56 21.55 -2.52
CA ASP A 88 16.07 22.66 -1.68
C ASP A 88 17.09 22.94 -0.56
N ASP A 89 18.16 23.70 -0.85
CA ASP A 89 19.22 24.17 0.09
C ASP A 89 18.69 24.97 1.33
N ASP A 90 17.37 25.11 1.47
CA ASP A 90 16.72 25.82 2.57
C ASP A 90 16.35 24.85 3.72
N PRO A 91 17.03 24.92 4.88
CA PRO A 91 16.78 24.04 6.02
C PRO A 91 15.38 24.17 6.63
N ILE A 92 14.63 25.24 6.29
CA ILE A 92 13.24 25.42 6.70
C ILE A 92 12.32 24.56 5.85
N LYS A 93 12.62 24.41 4.55
CA LYS A 93 11.83 23.61 3.61
C LYS A 93 12.08 22.11 3.76
N THR A 94 13.31 21.68 4.05
CA THR A 94 13.63 20.26 4.26
C THR A 94 12.86 19.66 5.44
N LYS A 95 12.78 20.38 6.57
CA LYS A 95 11.88 20.04 7.69
C LYS A 95 10.40 20.02 7.27
N SER A 96 10.00 20.92 6.37
CA SER A 96 8.63 20.96 5.84
C SER A 96 8.29 19.74 4.99
N ILE A 97 9.21 19.22 4.18
CA ILE A 97 8.97 18.07 3.30
C ILE A 97 8.86 16.78 4.12
N GLN A 98 9.75 16.58 5.10
CA GLN A 98 9.62 15.46 6.04
C GLN A 98 8.32 15.54 6.85
N SER A 99 7.85 16.74 7.17
CA SER A 99 6.55 16.95 7.83
C SER A 99 5.33 16.74 6.91
N LYS A 100 5.53 16.71 5.59
CA LYS A 100 4.49 16.46 4.57
C LYS A 100 4.38 14.99 4.16
N LEU A 101 5.19 14.11 4.76
CA LEU A 101 5.06 12.67 4.58
C LEU A 101 3.76 12.19 5.24
N GLU A 102 2.75 11.91 4.43
CA GLU A 102 1.42 11.51 4.89
C GLU A 102 1.15 10.02 4.62
N TYR A 103 0.40 9.39 5.53
CA TYR A 103 -0.15 8.06 5.30
C TYR A 103 -1.47 8.15 4.54
N LEU A 104 -1.45 7.57 3.33
CA LEU A 104 -2.55 7.64 2.38
C LEU A 104 -3.17 6.25 2.22
N PHE A 105 -4.27 6.13 1.48
CA PHE A 105 -4.92 4.84 1.24
C PHE A 105 -5.05 4.62 -0.26
N TYR A 106 -4.46 3.53 -0.75
CA TYR A 106 -4.65 3.08 -2.11
C TYR A 106 -5.64 1.92 -2.13
N CYS A 107 -6.66 2.02 -2.97
CA CYS A 107 -7.64 0.96 -3.17
C CYS A 107 -7.59 0.50 -4.62
N ILE A 108 -7.36 -0.80 -4.81
CA ILE A 108 -7.49 -1.44 -6.11
C ILE A 108 -8.98 -1.46 -6.45
N GLN A 109 -9.39 -0.66 -7.42
CA GLN A 109 -10.75 -0.76 -7.95
C GLN A 109 -10.92 -2.13 -8.60
N PRO A 110 -11.88 -2.95 -8.18
CA PRO A 110 -12.26 -4.12 -8.94
C PRO A 110 -12.94 -3.63 -10.22
N LEU A 111 -12.18 -3.41 -11.30
CA LEU A 111 -12.76 -3.08 -12.59
C LEU A 111 -13.76 -4.17 -12.98
N ARG A 112 -14.94 -3.76 -13.44
CA ARG A 112 -15.87 -4.66 -14.12
C ARG A 112 -15.11 -5.30 -15.28
N ARG A 113 -15.08 -6.64 -15.31
CA ARG A 113 -14.58 -7.48 -16.41
C ARG A 113 -14.89 -6.83 -17.77
N GLN A 114 -13.93 -6.10 -18.32
CA GLN A 114 -13.89 -5.70 -19.72
C GLN A 114 -12.54 -6.12 -20.28
N GLN A 115 -12.57 -6.67 -21.49
CA GLN A 115 -11.56 -7.52 -22.14
C GLN A 115 -10.21 -6.86 -22.49
N ASN A 116 -9.82 -5.75 -21.85
CA ASN A 116 -8.53 -5.11 -22.11
C ASN A 116 -7.49 -5.62 -21.11
N ASP A 117 -6.91 -6.79 -21.40
CA ASP A 117 -6.05 -7.59 -20.53
C ASP A 117 -4.79 -6.89 -20.00
N HIS A 118 -4.32 -5.81 -20.63
CA HIS A 118 -3.04 -5.19 -20.29
C HIS A 118 -3.07 -4.31 -19.02
N MET A 119 -4.22 -3.77 -18.62
CA MET A 119 -4.31 -2.90 -17.44
C MET A 119 -4.40 -3.69 -16.12
N TYR A 120 -4.90 -4.93 -16.17
CA TYR A 120 -5.03 -5.81 -15.01
C TYR A 120 -3.68 -6.24 -14.43
N GLN A 121 -2.64 -6.25 -15.26
CA GLN A 121 -1.31 -6.68 -14.85
C GLN A 121 -0.66 -5.72 -13.84
N PHE A 122 -1.09 -4.45 -13.76
CA PHE A 122 -0.51 -3.42 -12.87
C PHE A 122 -1.36 -3.08 -11.65
N THR A 123 -2.53 -3.72 -11.48
CA THR A 123 -3.47 -3.39 -10.39
C THR A 123 -3.51 -4.45 -9.28
N THR A 124 -2.69 -5.50 -9.33
CA THR A 124 -2.61 -6.49 -8.25
C THR A 124 -1.63 -6.06 -7.17
N ILE A 125 -1.80 -6.58 -5.95
CA ILE A 125 -0.87 -6.32 -4.85
C ILE A 125 0.53 -6.83 -5.22
N GLU A 126 0.61 -7.97 -5.89
CA GLU A 126 1.86 -8.59 -6.36
C GLU A 126 2.58 -7.68 -7.36
N SER A 127 1.85 -7.16 -8.34
CA SER A 127 2.44 -6.28 -9.36
C SER A 127 2.91 -4.95 -8.78
N ILE A 128 2.12 -4.33 -7.89
CA ILE A 128 2.53 -3.12 -7.18
C ILE A 128 3.74 -3.40 -6.29
N SER A 129 3.77 -4.58 -5.66
CA SER A 129 4.90 -4.99 -4.83
C SER A 129 6.18 -5.17 -5.66
N GLU A 130 6.09 -5.64 -6.91
CA GLU A 130 7.25 -5.87 -7.77
C GLU A 130 7.68 -4.61 -8.53
N HIS A 131 6.74 -3.99 -9.24
CA HIS A 131 6.99 -2.90 -10.18
C HIS A 131 6.84 -1.50 -9.54
N GLY A 132 6.17 -1.41 -8.38
CA GLY A 132 5.79 -0.15 -7.75
C GLY A 132 4.41 0.34 -8.19
N PHE A 133 4.02 1.52 -7.71
CA PHE A 133 2.74 2.11 -8.10
C PHE A 133 2.77 2.56 -9.57
N PRO A 134 1.66 2.38 -10.33
CA PRO A 134 1.51 2.97 -11.66
C PRO A 134 1.58 4.51 -11.57
N ASN A 135 2.06 5.16 -12.64
CA ASN A 135 2.38 6.59 -12.66
C ASN A 135 1.25 7.48 -12.11
N ALA A 136 1.62 8.51 -11.32
CA ALA A 136 0.70 9.45 -10.68
C ALA A 136 -0.19 10.21 -11.66
N GLU A 137 0.25 10.37 -12.92
CA GLU A 137 -0.54 11.01 -13.96
C GLU A 137 -1.85 10.27 -14.26
N ILE A 138 -1.92 8.97 -14.01
CA ILE A 138 -3.11 8.13 -14.21
C ILE A 138 -4.00 8.12 -12.95
N TYR A 139 -3.42 8.36 -11.77
CA TYR A 139 -4.13 8.31 -10.47
C TYR A 139 -3.85 9.57 -9.65
N LYS A 140 -4.77 10.54 -9.71
CA LYS A 140 -4.76 11.78 -8.91
C LYS A 140 -4.90 11.60 -7.38
N VAL A 141 -4.56 10.44 -6.83
CA VAL A 141 -4.71 10.15 -5.39
C VAL A 141 -3.54 9.27 -4.91
N PHE A 142 -2.45 9.96 -4.57
CA PHE A 142 -1.61 9.74 -3.38
C PHE A 142 -0.77 8.44 -3.20
N PHE A 143 0.52 8.64 -2.93
CA PHE A 143 1.55 7.63 -2.66
C PHE A 143 1.62 7.24 -1.17
N LEU A 144 1.88 5.96 -0.90
CA LEU A 144 1.91 5.35 0.43
C LEU A 144 3.33 4.92 0.81
N ILE A 145 3.74 5.26 2.04
CA ILE A 145 5.10 5.11 2.56
C ILE A 145 5.37 3.68 3.07
N PHE A 146 6.55 3.17 2.71
CA PHE A 146 7.26 2.13 3.45
C PHE A 146 8.02 2.75 4.62
N ARG A 147 7.82 2.23 5.83
CA ARG A 147 8.86 2.29 6.88
C ARG A 147 9.63 0.99 6.88
#